data_AF-A0A9Q0EY84-F1
#
_entry.id   AF-A0A9Q0EY84-F1
#
_cell.length_a   1.000
_cell.length_b   1.000
_cell.length_c   1.000
_cell.angle_alpha   90.00
_cell.angle_beta   90.00
_cell.angle_gamma   90.00
#
_symmetry.space_group_name_H-M   'P 1'
#
loop_
_entity.id
_entity.type
_entity.pdbx_description
1 polymer ?
#
loop_
_entity_poly.entity_id
_entity_poly.type
_entity_poly.pdbx_seq_one_letter_code
_entity_poly.pdbx_strand_id
1 'polypeptide(L)'
;MLSQKERAIKDKEKMELQEIELEEAKHITEQADCKYEEMDELKSSVEPLQRTVEAHKATMRDLEQAATDHSTQIDELEATVGMLTSQVKRLDDKCEELEGRSRRNNIRAMGIPEGLEGPRATDFVAQLLRDLLKLDEKPLLDRAHRTLQEWSGEGTPPRPFVVRVHFFHIRSQILQRAGESSPLLYNGKRISIFRDYTSSVAKKRAAFVKVKRTLHSYPNVKFGLLFKNHHAEWNVTQV
;
A
#
# COMPACT_ATOMS: atom_id res chain seq x y z
N MET A 1 37.55 -98.98 59.25
CA MET A 1 38.40 -98.30 58.25
C MET A 1 37.60 -97.47 57.23
N LEU A 2 36.43 -97.93 56.75
CA LEU A 2 35.60 -97.17 55.78
C LEU A 2 34.94 -95.89 56.36
N SER A 3 34.51 -95.90 57.63
CA SER A 3 33.79 -94.77 58.27
C SER A 3 34.61 -93.47 58.49
N GLN A 4 35.94 -93.55 58.61
CA GLN A 4 36.79 -92.36 58.77
C GLN A 4 37.09 -91.68 57.42
N LYS A 5 37.24 -92.46 56.35
CA LYS A 5 37.42 -91.93 54.99
C LYS A 5 36.18 -91.20 54.49
N GLU A 6 34.99 -91.74 54.74
CA GLU A 6 33.73 -91.09 54.35
C GLU A 6 33.48 -89.76 55.07
N ARG A 7 33.87 -89.63 56.35
CA ARG A 7 33.81 -88.36 57.08
C ARG A 7 34.79 -87.34 56.51
N ALA A 8 36.03 -87.74 56.25
CA ALA A 8 37.03 -86.87 55.66
C ALA A 8 36.65 -86.38 54.25
N ILE A 9 35.97 -87.21 53.45
CA ILE A 9 35.44 -86.81 52.13
C ILE A 9 34.29 -85.81 52.29
N LYS A 10 33.34 -86.07 53.19
CA LYS A 10 32.24 -85.12 53.47
C LYS A 10 32.73 -83.79 54.03
N ASP A 11 33.74 -83.80 54.88
CA ASP A 11 34.33 -82.58 55.43
C ASP A 11 35.07 -81.79 54.35
N LYS A 12 35.74 -82.48 53.41
CA LYS A 12 36.38 -81.88 52.24
C LYS A 12 35.37 -81.28 51.27
N GLU A 13 34.32 -82.03 50.92
CA GLU A 13 33.20 -81.55 50.08
C GLU A 13 32.48 -80.36 50.73
N LYS A 14 32.32 -80.37 52.06
CA LYS A 14 31.73 -79.26 52.80
C LYS A 14 32.62 -78.02 52.80
N MET A 15 33.94 -78.17 52.93
CA MET A 15 34.87 -77.04 52.81
C MET A 15 34.90 -76.49 51.38
N GLU A 16 34.87 -77.36 50.36
CA GLU A 16 34.81 -76.94 48.96
C GLU A 16 33.50 -76.19 48.66
N LEU A 17 32.36 -76.66 49.19
CA LEU A 17 31.08 -75.93 49.10
C LEU A 17 31.13 -74.57 49.81
N GLN A 18 31.74 -74.49 51.00
CA GLN A 18 31.90 -73.23 51.72
C GLN A 18 32.83 -72.25 51.01
N GLU A 19 33.86 -72.75 50.32
CA GLU A 19 34.78 -71.93 49.54
C GLU A 19 34.10 -71.37 48.28
N ILE A 20 33.28 -72.17 47.60
CA ILE A 20 32.45 -71.72 46.46
C ILE A 20 31.43 -70.67 46.92
N GLU A 21 30.69 -70.92 48.01
CA GLU A 21 29.72 -69.95 48.55
C GLU A 21 30.39 -68.63 48.97
N LEU A 22 31.61 -68.69 49.52
CA LEU A 22 32.38 -67.50 49.89
C LEU A 22 32.83 -66.71 48.66
N GLU A 23 33.26 -67.39 47.60
CA GLU A 23 33.71 -66.75 46.37
C GLU A 23 32.55 -66.13 45.58
N GLU A 24 31.38 -66.78 45.56
CA GLU A 24 30.14 -66.22 45.02
C GLU A 24 29.72 -64.97 45.80
N ALA A 25 29.79 -64.98 47.14
CA ALA A 25 29.48 -63.83 47.97
C ALA A 25 30.42 -62.64 47.67
N LYS A 26 31.72 -62.88 47.50
CA LYS A 26 32.70 -61.84 47.12
C LYS A 26 32.41 -61.27 45.74
N HIS A 27 32.14 -62.12 44.76
CA HIS A 27 31.81 -61.68 43.41
C HIS A 27 30.53 -60.84 43.39
N ILE A 28 29.52 -61.21 44.20
CA ILE A 28 28.29 -60.40 44.36
C ILE A 28 28.60 -59.04 44.99
N THR A 29 29.47 -58.97 46.00
CA THR A 29 29.85 -57.69 46.62
C THR A 29 30.64 -56.80 45.67
N GLU A 30 31.63 -57.35 44.95
CA GLU A 30 32.42 -56.59 43.96
C GLU A 30 31.54 -56.09 42.81
N GLN A 31 30.59 -56.91 42.36
CA GLN A 31 29.62 -56.50 41.34
C GLN A 31 28.66 -55.41 41.86
N ALA A 32 28.29 -55.44 43.14
CA ALA A 32 27.48 -54.40 43.76
C ALA A 32 28.27 -53.08 43.86
N ASP A 33 29.53 -53.13 44.30
CA ASP A 33 30.41 -51.96 44.41
C ASP A 33 30.65 -51.31 43.04
N CYS A 34 30.94 -52.10 42.01
CA CYS A 34 31.07 -51.62 40.62
C CYS A 34 29.79 -50.92 40.13
N LYS A 35 28.61 -51.48 40.43
CA LYS A 35 27.33 -50.84 40.10
C LYS A 35 27.09 -49.56 40.90
N TYR A 36 27.56 -49.47 42.15
CA TYR A 36 27.46 -48.24 42.93
C TYR A 36 28.31 -47.12 42.34
N GLU A 37 29.53 -47.43 41.88
CA GLU A 37 30.40 -46.48 41.19
C GLU A 37 29.75 -45.97 39.89
N GLU A 38 29.21 -46.86 39.05
CA GLU A 38 28.47 -46.49 37.84
C GLU A 38 27.24 -45.60 38.15
N MET A 39 26.52 -45.89 39.24
CA MET A 39 25.38 -45.09 39.69
C MET A 39 25.79 -43.69 40.16
N ASP A 40 26.92 -43.57 40.85
CA ASP A 40 27.45 -42.28 41.30
C ASP A 40 27.97 -41.44 40.13
N GLU A 41 28.65 -42.05 39.16
CA GLU A 41 29.05 -41.38 37.91
C GLU A 41 27.83 -40.89 37.11
N LEU A 42 26.80 -41.74 36.97
CA LEU A 42 25.56 -41.36 36.30
C LEU A 42 24.87 -40.22 37.04
N LYS A 43 24.77 -40.27 38.36
CA LYS A 43 24.20 -39.19 39.17
C LYS A 43 24.97 -37.88 39.00
N SER A 44 26.30 -37.94 39.01
CA SER A 44 27.19 -36.80 38.74
C SER A 44 26.95 -36.19 37.36
N SER A 45 26.67 -37.02 36.34
CA SER A 45 26.34 -36.56 34.99
C SER A 45 24.91 -35.99 34.85
N VAL A 46 23.96 -36.48 35.65
CA VAL A 46 22.54 -36.07 35.59
C VAL A 46 22.31 -34.71 36.24
N GLU A 47 23.01 -34.39 37.34
CA GLU A 47 22.88 -33.09 38.01
C GLU A 47 23.13 -31.86 37.10
N PRO A 48 24.21 -31.78 36.30
CA PRO A 48 24.42 -30.66 35.40
C PRO A 48 23.36 -30.60 34.29
N LEU A 49 22.87 -31.75 33.80
CA LEU A 49 21.76 -31.80 32.85
C LEU A 49 20.45 -31.27 33.46
N GLN A 50 20.17 -31.55 34.73
CA GLN A 50 19.03 -30.96 35.41
C GLN A 50 19.17 -29.44 35.53
N ARG A 51 20.36 -28.94 35.84
CA ARG A 51 20.63 -27.49 35.90
C ARG A 51 20.46 -26.83 34.53
N THR A 52 20.94 -27.43 33.45
CA THR A 52 20.75 -26.88 32.09
C THR A 52 19.29 -26.92 31.66
N VAL A 53 18.55 -27.97 32.01
CA VAL A 53 17.10 -28.04 31.74
C VAL A 53 16.35 -26.95 32.48
N GLU A 54 16.65 -26.69 33.75
CA GLU A 54 16.00 -25.59 34.49
C GLU A 54 16.39 -24.21 33.95
N ALA A 55 17.64 -24.02 33.54
CA ALA A 55 18.07 -22.80 32.86
C ALA A 55 17.33 -22.60 31.53
N HIS A 56 17.20 -23.66 30.72
CA HIS A 56 16.45 -23.62 29.46
C HIS A 56 14.96 -23.35 29.68
N LYS A 57 14.34 -23.94 30.71
CA LYS A 57 12.96 -23.63 31.09
C LYS A 57 12.80 -22.15 31.45
N ALA A 58 13.75 -21.56 32.18
CA ALA A 58 13.72 -20.14 32.48
C ALA A 58 13.78 -19.29 31.20
N THR A 59 14.76 -19.54 30.32
CA THR A 59 14.87 -18.81 29.05
C THR A 59 13.65 -18.99 28.15
N MET A 60 13.03 -20.16 28.16
CA MET A 60 11.84 -20.44 27.37
C MET A 60 10.64 -19.64 27.87
N ARG A 61 10.45 -19.50 29.19
CA ARG A 61 9.41 -18.63 29.76
C ARG A 61 9.63 -17.16 29.38
N ASP A 62 10.88 -16.69 29.44
CA ASP A 62 11.20 -15.30 29.06
C ASP A 62 10.89 -15.05 27.57
N LEU A 63 11.19 -16.02 26.71
CA LEU A 63 10.86 -15.96 25.28
C LEU A 63 9.35 -16.03 25.02
N GLU A 64 8.62 -16.87 25.74
CA GLU A 64 7.16 -16.96 25.65
C GLU A 64 6.49 -15.64 26.06
N GLN A 65 6.99 -15.01 27.12
CA GLN A 65 6.50 -13.70 27.56
C GLN A 65 6.81 -12.62 26.52
N ALA A 66 8.06 -12.55 26.05
CA ALA A 66 8.46 -11.58 25.02
C ALA A 66 7.66 -11.77 23.71
N ALA A 67 7.38 -13.01 23.32
CA ALA A 67 6.55 -13.31 22.14
C ALA A 67 5.10 -12.84 22.33
N THR A 68 4.55 -13.01 23.54
CA THR A 68 3.21 -12.51 23.87
C THR A 68 3.17 -10.98 23.84
N ASP A 69 4.14 -10.33 24.46
CA ASP A 69 4.26 -8.87 24.49
C ASP A 69 4.39 -8.31 23.05
N HIS A 70 5.25 -8.91 22.23
CA HIS A 70 5.38 -8.53 20.82
C HIS A 70 4.12 -8.78 20.01
N SER A 71 3.38 -9.87 20.27
CA SER A 71 2.08 -10.10 19.62
C SER A 71 1.10 -8.98 19.94
N THR A 72 1.01 -8.56 21.20
CA THR A 72 0.12 -7.44 21.59
C THR A 72 0.53 -6.13 20.95
N GLN A 73 1.84 -5.84 20.86
CA GLN A 73 2.35 -4.65 20.18
C GLN A 73 2.05 -4.66 18.68
N ILE A 74 2.13 -5.82 18.04
CA ILE A 74 1.78 -5.98 16.62
C ILE A 74 0.30 -5.67 16.42
N ASP A 75 -0.59 -6.21 17.26
CA ASP A 75 -2.04 -5.95 17.17
C ASP A 75 -2.37 -4.45 17.32
N GLU A 76 -1.72 -3.76 18.27
CA GLU A 76 -1.86 -2.32 18.47
C GLU A 76 -1.34 -1.50 17.28
N LEU A 77 -0.22 -1.91 16.69
CA LEU A 77 0.34 -1.29 15.50
C LEU A 77 -0.57 -1.49 14.29
N GLU A 78 -1.10 -2.69 14.09
CA GLU A 78 -2.04 -2.99 13.00
C GLU A 78 -3.31 -2.15 13.12
N ALA A 79 -3.86 -2.02 14.33
CA ALA A 79 -5.01 -1.16 14.61
C ALA A 79 -4.70 0.31 14.28
N THR A 80 -3.51 0.79 14.67
CA THR A 80 -3.05 2.15 14.40
C THR A 80 -2.86 2.39 12.90
N VAL A 81 -2.25 1.46 12.19
CA VAL A 81 -2.07 1.51 10.73
C VAL A 81 -3.43 1.53 10.01
N GLY A 82 -4.39 0.72 10.45
CA GLY A 82 -5.74 0.71 9.91
C GLY A 82 -6.46 2.06 10.10
N MET A 83 -6.35 2.66 11.28
CA MET A 83 -6.88 3.99 11.57
C MET A 83 -6.23 5.07 10.71
N LEU A 84 -4.89 5.11 10.64
CA LEU A 84 -4.14 6.10 9.87
C LEU A 84 -4.43 5.97 8.37
N THR A 85 -4.51 4.75 7.84
CA THR A 85 -4.87 4.50 6.43
C THR A 85 -6.27 5.06 6.11
N SER A 86 -7.21 4.87 7.02
CA SER A 86 -8.57 5.41 6.88
C SER A 86 -8.59 6.94 6.94
N GLN A 87 -7.78 7.55 7.82
CA GLN A 87 -7.64 9.00 7.91
C GLN A 87 -6.99 9.60 6.66
N VAL A 88 -5.91 8.99 6.16
CA VAL A 88 -5.23 9.41 4.92
C VAL A 88 -6.20 9.39 3.76
N LYS A 89 -6.97 8.30 3.59
CA LYS A 89 -7.98 8.21 2.53
C LYS A 89 -9.03 9.32 2.65
N ARG A 90 -9.54 9.58 3.85
CA ARG A 90 -10.52 10.66 4.09
C ARG A 90 -9.95 12.04 3.76
N LEU A 91 -8.69 12.28 4.10
CA LEU A 91 -8.02 13.55 3.78
C LEU A 91 -7.77 13.68 2.29
N ASP A 92 -7.36 12.62 1.61
CA ASP A 92 -7.18 12.59 0.16
C ASP A 92 -8.49 12.91 -0.58
N ASP A 93 -9.59 12.25 -0.20
CA ASP A 93 -10.92 12.50 -0.76
C ASP A 93 -11.37 13.95 -0.52
N LYS A 94 -11.10 14.51 0.68
CA LYS A 94 -11.43 15.90 1.00
C LYS A 94 -10.58 16.89 0.19
N CYS A 95 -9.29 16.64 0.04
CA CYS A 95 -8.38 17.46 -0.76
C CYS A 95 -8.81 17.49 -2.23
N GLU A 96 -9.13 16.31 -2.79
CA GLU A 96 -9.64 16.17 -4.16
C GLU A 96 -10.96 16.95 -4.36
N GLU A 97 -11.87 16.90 -3.38
CA GLU A 97 -13.11 17.66 -3.43
C GLU A 97 -12.87 19.19 -3.38
N LEU A 98 -12.01 19.65 -2.46
CA LEU A 98 -11.67 21.06 -2.32
C LEU A 98 -10.99 21.61 -3.59
N GLU A 99 -10.05 20.84 -4.15
CA GLU A 99 -9.40 21.17 -5.42
C GLU A 99 -10.42 21.21 -6.56
N GLY A 100 -11.31 20.21 -6.64
CA GLY A 100 -12.39 20.17 -7.62
C GLY A 100 -13.32 21.39 -7.52
N ARG A 101 -13.73 21.78 -6.30
CA ARG A 101 -14.52 22.99 -6.03
C ARG A 101 -13.79 24.26 -6.45
N SER A 102 -12.51 24.37 -6.12
CA SER A 102 -11.68 25.54 -6.49
C SER A 102 -11.51 25.68 -8.00
N ARG A 103 -11.55 24.59 -8.77
CA ARG A 103 -11.37 24.59 -10.23
C ARG A 103 -12.69 24.68 -11.02
N ARG A 104 -13.85 24.73 -10.37
CA ARG A 104 -15.17 24.75 -11.07
C ARG A 104 -15.31 25.89 -12.08
N ASN A 105 -14.73 27.06 -11.76
CA ASN A 105 -14.75 28.24 -12.61
C ASN A 105 -13.58 28.29 -13.61
N ASN A 106 -12.71 27.29 -13.60
CA ASN A 106 -11.55 27.24 -14.47
C ASN A 106 -11.87 26.51 -15.78
N ILE A 107 -11.23 26.97 -16.85
CA ILE A 107 -11.18 26.31 -18.15
C ILE A 107 -9.72 26.11 -18.56
N ARG A 108 -9.48 25.08 -19.36
CA ARG A 108 -8.20 24.83 -20.03
C ARG A 108 -8.33 25.08 -21.52
N ALA A 109 -7.53 25.99 -22.05
CA ALA A 109 -7.43 26.25 -23.48
C ALA A 109 -6.12 25.66 -24.03
N MET A 110 -6.25 24.80 -25.04
CA MET A 110 -5.16 24.04 -25.66
C MET A 110 -4.94 24.51 -27.10
N GLY A 111 -3.70 24.50 -27.57
CA GLY A 111 -3.36 24.79 -28.97
C GLY A 111 -3.17 26.29 -29.28
N ILE A 112 -3.16 27.15 -28.27
CA ILE A 112 -2.87 28.59 -28.43
C ILE A 112 -1.36 28.76 -28.68
N PRO A 113 -0.93 29.31 -29.83
CA PRO A 113 0.48 29.52 -30.16
C PRO A 113 1.21 30.32 -29.09
N GLU A 114 2.45 29.94 -28.76
CA GLU A 114 3.28 30.68 -27.80
C GLU A 114 3.75 32.02 -28.39
N GLY A 115 3.92 33.03 -27.54
CA GLY A 115 4.46 34.34 -27.93
C GLY A 115 3.44 35.37 -28.42
N LEU A 116 2.18 34.97 -28.70
CA LEU A 116 1.13 35.89 -29.16
C LEU A 116 0.42 36.67 -28.03
N GLU A 117 0.68 36.32 -26.77
CA GLU A 117 -0.10 36.80 -25.62
C GLU A 117 0.19 38.25 -25.24
N GLY A 118 1.38 38.74 -25.59
CA GLY A 118 1.89 40.01 -25.11
C GLY A 118 2.01 40.06 -23.57
N PRO A 119 2.10 41.27 -22.98
CA PRO A 119 2.32 41.44 -21.54
C PRO A 119 1.09 41.13 -20.68
N ARG A 120 -0.10 41.09 -21.27
CA ARG A 120 -1.38 40.89 -20.56
C ARG A 120 -2.12 39.67 -21.10
N ALA A 121 -1.67 38.49 -20.69
CA ALA A 121 -2.26 37.22 -21.11
C ALA A 121 -3.77 37.12 -20.81
N THR A 122 -4.24 37.65 -19.69
CA THR A 122 -5.68 37.69 -19.35
C THR A 122 -6.51 38.44 -20.40
N ASP A 123 -6.04 39.59 -20.86
CA ASP A 123 -6.75 40.38 -21.86
C ASP A 123 -6.75 39.72 -23.23
N PHE A 124 -5.61 39.16 -23.62
CA PHE A 124 -5.46 38.39 -24.86
C PHE A 124 -6.42 37.19 -24.90
N VAL A 125 -6.44 36.38 -23.84
CA VAL A 125 -7.30 35.19 -23.78
C VAL A 125 -8.77 35.58 -23.78
N ALA A 126 -9.16 36.64 -23.07
CA ALA A 126 -10.53 37.11 -23.06
C ALA A 126 -10.97 37.61 -24.46
N GLN A 127 -10.10 38.34 -25.17
CA GLN A 127 -10.36 38.76 -26.55
C GLN A 127 -10.46 37.56 -27.50
N LEU A 128 -9.53 36.61 -27.40
CA LEU A 128 -9.53 35.37 -28.17
C LEU A 128 -10.83 34.58 -27.97
N LEU A 129 -11.30 34.44 -26.73
CA LEU A 129 -12.55 33.72 -26.44
C LEU A 129 -13.76 34.41 -27.06
N ARG A 130 -13.80 35.75 -27.03
CA ARG A 130 -14.85 36.52 -27.68
C ARG A 130 -14.90 36.24 -29.18
N ASP A 131 -13.76 36.36 -29.86
CA ASP A 131 -13.67 36.24 -31.31
C ASP A 131 -13.91 34.80 -31.77
N LEU A 132 -13.33 33.83 -31.05
CA LEU A 132 -13.39 32.40 -31.40
C LEU A 132 -14.79 31.80 -31.17
N LEU A 133 -15.49 32.25 -30.14
CA LEU A 133 -16.82 31.73 -29.76
C LEU A 133 -17.97 32.69 -30.13
N LYS A 134 -17.65 33.78 -30.85
CA LYS A 134 -18.58 34.84 -31.27
C LYS A 134 -19.44 35.36 -30.10
N LEU A 135 -18.81 35.58 -28.94
CA LEU A 135 -19.50 36.12 -27.76
C LEU A 135 -19.84 37.60 -28.00
N ASP A 136 -20.98 38.04 -27.48
CA ASP A 136 -21.43 39.43 -27.62
C ASP A 136 -20.43 40.39 -26.94
N GLU A 137 -20.02 40.02 -25.73
CA GLU A 137 -19.07 40.76 -24.91
C GLU A 137 -17.82 39.94 -24.57
N LYS A 138 -16.76 40.66 -24.21
CA LYS A 138 -15.52 40.06 -23.72
C LYS A 138 -15.77 39.46 -22.33
N PRO A 139 -15.53 38.14 -22.12
CA PRO A 139 -15.76 37.52 -20.82
C PRO A 139 -14.80 38.10 -19.77
N LEU A 140 -15.32 38.38 -18.57
CA LEU A 140 -14.50 38.80 -17.44
C LEU A 140 -13.71 37.61 -16.88
N LEU A 141 -12.39 37.73 -16.90
CA LEU A 141 -11.45 36.70 -16.42
C LEU A 141 -10.70 37.22 -15.20
N ASP A 142 -10.63 36.42 -14.15
CA ASP A 142 -9.82 36.75 -12.96
C ASP A 142 -8.33 36.60 -13.25
N ARG A 143 -7.97 35.54 -14.00
CA ARG A 143 -6.59 35.19 -14.30
C ARG A 143 -6.52 34.29 -15.53
N ALA A 144 -5.57 34.56 -16.42
CA ALA A 144 -5.14 33.60 -17.45
C ALA A 144 -3.62 33.47 -17.42
N HIS A 145 -3.13 32.24 -17.39
CA HIS A 145 -1.70 31.96 -17.40
C HIS A 145 -1.42 30.62 -18.07
N ARG A 146 -0.23 30.45 -18.61
CA ARG A 146 0.24 29.16 -19.11
C ARG A 146 0.61 28.24 -17.95
N THR A 147 0.48 26.94 -18.15
CA THR A 147 1.01 25.94 -17.22
C THR A 147 2.53 26.04 -17.13
N LEU A 148 3.08 25.72 -15.96
CA LEU A 148 4.52 25.78 -15.66
C LEU A 148 5.38 24.74 -16.39
N GLN A 149 4.80 23.94 -17.28
CA GLN A 149 5.58 22.99 -18.09
C GLN A 149 6.65 23.73 -18.90
N GLU A 150 7.82 23.15 -19.06
CA GLU A 150 8.84 23.70 -19.96
C GLU A 150 8.38 23.51 -21.42
N TRP A 151 8.52 24.56 -22.22
CA TRP A 151 8.26 24.46 -23.65
C TRP A 151 9.52 23.99 -24.36
N SER A 152 9.46 22.81 -24.98
CA SER A 152 10.61 22.19 -25.66
C SER A 152 10.84 22.68 -27.09
N GLY A 153 10.24 23.82 -27.46
CA GLY A 153 10.46 24.47 -28.76
C GLY A 153 9.46 24.10 -29.86
N GLU A 154 9.79 24.55 -31.08
CA GLU A 154 8.93 24.48 -32.26
C GLU A 154 8.73 23.02 -32.72
N GLY A 155 7.46 22.60 -32.81
CA GLY A 155 7.08 21.20 -33.10
C GLY A 155 6.46 20.45 -31.92
N THR A 156 6.63 20.93 -30.69
CA THR A 156 5.89 20.42 -29.53
C THR A 156 4.55 21.13 -29.34
N PRO A 157 3.52 20.47 -28.76
CA PRO A 157 2.24 21.12 -28.48
C PRO A 157 2.42 22.36 -27.58
N PRO A 158 1.80 23.50 -27.90
CA PRO A 158 1.91 24.71 -27.07
C PRO A 158 1.39 24.45 -25.66
N ARG A 159 1.99 25.11 -24.66
CA ARG A 159 1.58 24.93 -23.27
C ARG A 159 0.13 25.35 -23.04
N PRO A 160 -0.66 24.53 -22.33
CA PRO A 160 -2.04 24.87 -22.04
C PRO A 160 -2.19 26.16 -21.25
N PHE A 161 -3.25 26.89 -21.52
CA PHE A 161 -3.71 27.98 -20.67
C PHE A 161 -4.64 27.47 -19.59
N VAL A 162 -4.40 27.88 -18.34
CA VAL A 162 -5.35 27.76 -17.24
C VAL A 162 -5.98 29.13 -17.01
N VAL A 163 -7.29 29.18 -17.18
CA VAL A 163 -8.06 30.42 -17.20
C VAL A 163 -9.16 30.33 -16.16
N ARG A 164 -9.19 31.28 -15.22
CA ARG A 164 -10.26 31.42 -14.24
C ARG A 164 -11.26 32.45 -14.74
N VAL A 165 -12.46 32.00 -15.05
CA VAL A 165 -13.58 32.85 -15.45
C VAL A 165 -14.26 33.38 -14.20
N HIS A 166 -14.57 34.67 -14.15
CA HIS A 166 -15.15 35.29 -12.96
C HIS A 166 -16.53 34.70 -12.63
N PHE A 167 -17.41 34.64 -13.63
CA PHE A 167 -18.78 34.15 -13.48
C PHE A 167 -18.98 32.72 -13.98
N PHE A 168 -19.63 31.88 -13.16
CA PHE A 168 -19.87 30.46 -13.48
C PHE A 168 -20.77 30.25 -14.71
N HIS A 169 -21.77 31.12 -14.92
CA HIS A 169 -22.66 31.03 -16.07
C HIS A 169 -21.92 31.34 -17.39
N ILE A 170 -21.06 32.37 -17.41
CA ILE A 170 -20.20 32.69 -18.56
C ILE A 170 -19.26 31.52 -18.88
N ARG A 171 -18.63 30.93 -17.86
CA ARG A 171 -17.81 29.72 -18.03
C ARG A 171 -18.58 28.56 -18.65
N SER A 172 -19.84 28.37 -18.26
CA SER A 172 -20.72 27.34 -18.83
C SER A 172 -21.07 27.63 -20.29
N GLN A 173 -21.39 28.88 -20.61
CA GLN A 173 -21.65 29.33 -21.98
C GLN A 173 -20.42 29.14 -22.88
N ILE A 174 -19.23 29.50 -22.40
CA ILE A 174 -17.96 29.30 -23.12
C ILE A 174 -17.77 27.83 -23.50
N LEU A 175 -17.97 26.91 -22.54
CA LEU A 175 -17.76 25.47 -22.78
C LEU A 175 -18.83 24.87 -23.68
N GLN A 176 -20.08 25.34 -23.58
CA GLN A 176 -21.15 24.93 -24.48
C GLN A 176 -20.82 25.35 -25.91
N ARG A 177 -20.55 26.64 -26.14
CA ARG A 177 -20.22 27.15 -27.48
C ARG A 177 -18.97 26.52 -28.04
N ALA A 178 -17.97 26.23 -27.21
CA ALA A 178 -16.76 25.53 -27.64
C ALA A 178 -17.04 24.09 -28.12
N GLY A 179 -18.03 23.42 -27.53
CA GLY A 179 -18.49 22.10 -27.98
C GLY A 179 -19.26 22.17 -29.29
N GLU A 180 -20.22 23.10 -29.39
CA GLU A 180 -21.10 23.29 -30.55
C GLU A 180 -20.35 23.81 -31.78
N SER A 181 -19.37 24.70 -31.58
CA SER A 181 -18.60 25.33 -32.66
C SER A 181 -17.32 24.56 -33.00
N SER A 182 -17.13 23.35 -32.48
CA SER A 182 -15.94 22.55 -32.78
C SER A 182 -15.96 22.07 -34.24
N PRO A 183 -14.84 22.15 -34.99
CA PRO A 183 -13.50 22.56 -34.55
C PRO A 183 -13.29 24.07 -34.51
N LEU A 184 -12.72 24.56 -33.41
CA LEU A 184 -12.32 25.97 -33.28
C LEU A 184 -10.96 26.18 -33.95
N LEU A 185 -10.86 27.17 -34.84
CA LEU A 185 -9.64 27.51 -35.56
C LEU A 185 -9.20 28.93 -35.25
N TYR A 186 -7.90 29.11 -34.98
CA TYR A 186 -7.27 30.41 -34.79
C TYR A 186 -5.93 30.43 -35.51
N ASN A 187 -5.74 31.35 -36.44
CA ASN A 187 -4.56 31.44 -37.31
C ASN A 187 -4.21 30.09 -37.97
N GLY A 188 -5.23 29.37 -38.45
CA GLY A 188 -5.08 28.04 -39.07
C GLY A 188 -4.75 26.89 -38.10
N LYS A 189 -4.56 27.16 -36.80
CA LYS A 189 -4.31 26.13 -35.78
C LYS A 189 -5.58 25.79 -35.01
N ARG A 190 -5.73 24.51 -34.66
CA ARG A 190 -6.89 24.02 -33.89
C ARG A 190 -6.75 24.38 -32.42
N ILE A 191 -7.76 25.06 -31.88
CA ILE A 191 -7.91 25.33 -30.45
C ILE A 191 -8.93 24.36 -29.87
N SER A 192 -8.65 23.86 -28.67
CA SER A 192 -9.62 23.08 -27.90
C SER A 192 -9.80 23.68 -26.51
N ILE A 193 -11.04 23.82 -26.06
CA ILE A 193 -11.37 24.38 -24.75
C ILE A 193 -12.08 23.30 -23.93
N PHE A 194 -11.58 23.05 -22.72
CA PHE A 194 -12.12 22.04 -21.82
C PHE A 194 -12.31 22.57 -20.41
N ARG A 195 -13.06 21.84 -19.58
CA ARG A 195 -13.07 22.06 -18.13
C ARG A 195 -11.70 21.73 -17.54
N ASP A 196 -11.28 22.51 -16.56
CA ASP A 196 -10.08 22.21 -15.77
C ASP A 196 -10.43 21.21 -14.66
N TYR A 197 -10.11 19.94 -14.88
CA TYR A 197 -10.31 18.88 -13.89
C TYR A 197 -9.05 18.70 -13.03
N THR A 198 -9.25 18.16 -11.83
CA THR A 198 -8.15 17.61 -11.02
C THR A 198 -7.46 16.46 -11.75
N SER A 199 -6.24 16.14 -11.32
CA SER A 199 -5.41 15.08 -11.91
C SER A 199 -6.10 13.71 -11.85
N SER A 200 -6.72 13.38 -10.72
CA SER A 200 -7.42 12.11 -10.51
C SER A 200 -8.62 11.97 -11.45
N VAL A 201 -9.44 13.02 -11.57
CA VAL A 201 -10.60 13.02 -12.47
C VAL A 201 -10.19 12.99 -13.93
N ALA A 202 -9.12 13.71 -14.31
CA ALA A 202 -8.58 13.66 -15.66
C ALA A 202 -8.13 12.23 -16.02
N LYS A 203 -7.42 11.53 -15.12
CA LYS A 203 -7.04 10.11 -15.29
C LYS A 203 -8.26 9.19 -15.44
N LYS A 204 -9.26 9.32 -14.55
CA LYS A 204 -10.51 8.56 -14.62
C LYS A 204 -11.23 8.79 -15.94
N ARG A 205 -11.32 10.03 -16.42
CA ARG A 205 -11.96 10.36 -17.72
C ARG A 205 -11.16 9.84 -18.91
N ALA A 206 -9.83 9.81 -18.82
CA ALA A 206 -8.96 9.26 -19.85
C ALA A 206 -9.17 7.75 -20.06
N ALA A 207 -9.47 7.00 -18.98
CA ALA A 207 -9.77 5.57 -19.08
C ALA A 207 -10.98 5.27 -19.99
N PHE A 208 -11.95 6.19 -20.09
CA PHE A 208 -13.13 6.02 -20.93
C PHE A 208 -12.91 6.40 -22.41
N VAL A 209 -11.73 6.87 -22.81
CA VAL A 209 -11.49 7.35 -24.20
C VAL A 209 -11.79 6.28 -25.25
N LYS A 210 -11.44 5.01 -24.99
CA LYS A 210 -11.71 3.90 -25.91
C LYS A 210 -13.22 3.71 -26.11
N VAL A 211 -13.97 3.63 -25.01
CA VAL A 211 -15.44 3.48 -25.03
C VAL A 211 -16.11 4.66 -25.74
N LYS A 212 -15.66 5.90 -25.47
CA LYS A 212 -16.17 7.08 -26.15
C LYS A 212 -15.98 7.01 -27.66
N ARG A 213 -14.81 6.57 -28.12
CA ARG A 213 -14.53 6.43 -29.55
C ARG A 213 -15.51 5.45 -30.20
N THR A 214 -15.79 4.34 -29.54
CA THR A 214 -16.78 3.36 -29.99
C THR A 214 -18.19 3.95 -30.00
N LEU A 215 -18.61 4.63 -28.94
CA LEU A 215 -19.94 5.27 -28.89
C LEU A 215 -20.12 6.35 -29.96
N HIS A 216 -19.06 7.10 -30.29
CA HIS A 216 -19.07 8.07 -31.39
C HIS A 216 -19.16 7.42 -32.78
N SER A 217 -18.77 6.15 -32.93
CA SER A 217 -18.91 5.44 -34.22
C SER A 217 -20.33 4.97 -34.51
N TYR A 218 -21.20 4.92 -33.49
CA TYR A 218 -22.60 4.56 -33.68
C TYR A 218 -23.44 5.81 -34.01
N PRO A 219 -24.24 5.79 -35.08
CA PRO A 219 -25.14 6.89 -35.40
C PRO A 219 -26.20 7.04 -34.30
N ASN A 220 -26.56 8.30 -33.99
CA ASN A 220 -27.62 8.71 -33.07
C ASN A 220 -27.45 8.34 -31.58
N VAL A 221 -26.26 7.94 -31.12
CA VAL A 221 -26.00 7.69 -29.70
C VAL A 221 -25.48 8.98 -29.03
N LYS A 222 -26.32 9.60 -28.20
CA LYS A 222 -25.92 10.72 -27.32
C LYS A 222 -25.41 10.18 -25.99
N PHE A 223 -24.23 10.62 -25.56
CA PHE A 223 -23.66 10.22 -24.28
C PHE A 223 -22.86 11.36 -23.65
N GLY A 224 -22.75 11.33 -22.32
CA GLY A 224 -21.96 12.28 -21.55
C GLY A 224 -21.33 11.61 -20.33
N LEU A 225 -20.11 12.02 -19.98
CA LEU A 225 -19.53 11.61 -18.71
C LEU A 225 -19.98 12.56 -17.61
N LEU A 226 -20.92 12.09 -16.79
CA LEU A 226 -21.34 12.77 -15.57
C LEU A 226 -20.23 12.68 -14.53
N PHE A 227 -19.95 13.81 -13.89
CA PHE A 227 -19.08 13.85 -12.73
C PHE A 227 -19.94 13.79 -11.47
N LYS A 228 -19.71 12.79 -10.61
CA LYS A 228 -20.33 12.76 -9.29
C LYS A 228 -19.66 13.81 -8.40
N ASN A 229 -20.17 15.05 -8.40
CA ASN A 229 -19.98 15.90 -7.24
C ASN A 229 -20.92 15.38 -6.15
N HIS A 230 -20.43 15.17 -4.92
CA HIS A 230 -21.26 14.76 -3.78
C HIS A 230 -22.29 15.84 -3.35
N HIS A 231 -22.37 16.96 -4.08
CA HIS A 231 -23.47 17.91 -4.01
C HIS A 231 -24.02 18.17 -5.42
N ALA A 232 -25.33 17.93 -5.53
CA ALA A 232 -26.13 18.01 -6.74
C ALA A 232 -26.07 19.40 -7.38
N GLU A 233 -25.49 19.49 -8.58
CA GLU A 233 -25.93 20.45 -9.60
C GLU A 233 -25.88 19.72 -10.95
N TRP A 234 -27.05 19.25 -11.35
CA TRP A 234 -27.29 18.62 -12.64
C TRP A 234 -27.34 19.71 -13.71
N ASN A 235 -26.22 19.94 -14.39
CA ASN A 235 -26.26 20.54 -15.71
C ASN A 235 -25.62 19.56 -16.69
N VAL A 236 -26.50 18.77 -17.30
CA VAL A 236 -26.25 17.98 -18.50
C VAL A 236 -25.76 18.97 -19.56
N THR A 237 -24.45 19.08 -19.78
CA THR A 237 -23.95 19.71 -21.00
C THR A 237 -24.10 18.67 -22.08
N GLN A 238 -25.26 18.72 -22.76
CA GLN A 238 -25.56 17.94 -23.95
C GLN A 238 -24.55 18.30 -25.05
N VAL A 239 -24.17 17.29 -25.83
CA VAL A 239 -23.70 17.43 -27.21
C VAL A 239 -24.70 16.66 -28.06
#